data_AF-A0A955B8T6-F1
#
_entry.id   AF-A0A955B8T6-F1
#
_cell.length_a   1.000
_cell.length_b   1.000
_cell.length_c   1.000
_cell.angle_alpha   90.00
_cell.angle_beta   90.00
_cell.angle_gamma   90.00
#
_symmetry.space_group_name_H-M   'P 1'
#
loop_
_entity.id
_entity.type
_entity.pdbx_description
1 polymer ?
#
loop_
_entity_poly.entity_id
_entity_poly.type
_entity_poly.pdbx_seq_one_letter_code
_entity_poly.pdbx_strand_id
1 'polypeptide(L)'
;MRFALLGSDSTTIQFAEWLAEADEHEVAAIYQAGDFQAQLHSLHPNATAGQEWESLLLQSGFDAVVVSSQPTGNLEVEQRADQLRKLVQQAVPTILIHPVCESIVAFELEMIRTDTKCPLVAYVPNTHHSAFQTYCEQLRNTDASIGTVEQIVVERAAHQRDRESVLKHLAVDTLLITDLMGNAKSVSASGVPDNEEAALSNLSVAFVGSSRATARWSIGPAVDDAGVTVTAVGEKGKASLFLAADLNSASLTVNANRIDLPDWKHSDSIEDVVHRLSQLIDGQDIDTDLAKSFHALEAVDAVLQSCRRRRTIELLVDQPTEEDTFKAMMAAGGCGMLLWTLILVILGPLLFLTGSAFLKAVWYVLLLGPMGVFLMLQLLRFVFDSKPQAK
;
A
#
# COMPACT_ATOMS: atom_id res chain seq x y z
N MET A 1 8.48 -10.36 23.48
CA MET A 1 9.37 -10.06 22.33
C MET A 1 10.21 -8.83 22.62
N ARG A 2 11.44 -8.78 22.13
CA ARG A 2 12.37 -7.65 22.24
C ARG A 2 12.30 -6.79 20.98
N PHE A 3 11.98 -5.51 21.11
CA PHE A 3 11.84 -4.59 19.99
C PHE A 3 12.98 -3.59 19.91
N ALA A 4 13.33 -3.19 18.69
CA ALA A 4 14.07 -1.96 18.47
C ALA A 4 13.18 -0.92 17.77
N LEU A 5 13.33 0.35 18.13
CA LEU A 5 12.61 1.46 17.50
C LEU A 5 13.55 2.21 16.56
N LEU A 6 13.10 2.45 15.32
CA LEU A 6 13.85 3.20 14.30
C LEU A 6 13.07 4.42 13.83
N GLY A 7 13.56 5.60 14.21
CA GLY A 7 12.83 6.86 14.08
C GLY A 7 11.81 7.04 15.19
N SER A 8 11.10 8.17 15.14
CA SER A 8 10.09 8.50 16.14
C SER A 8 9.07 9.49 15.59
N ASP A 9 7.81 9.21 15.83
CA ASP A 9 6.67 10.09 15.65
C ASP A 9 5.67 9.82 16.80
N SER A 10 4.54 10.54 16.81
CA SER A 10 3.51 10.36 17.84
C SER A 10 2.99 8.92 17.92
N THR A 11 2.90 8.19 16.80
CA THR A 11 2.43 6.80 16.78
C THR A 11 3.49 5.85 17.33
N THR A 12 4.77 6.11 17.05
CA THR A 12 5.90 5.37 17.62
C THR A 12 5.97 5.57 19.13
N ILE A 13 5.66 6.77 19.62
CA ILE A 13 5.54 7.05 21.06
C ILE A 13 4.41 6.23 21.68
N GLN A 14 3.21 6.23 21.07
CA GLN A 14 2.08 5.42 21.55
C GLN A 14 2.44 3.92 21.58
N PHE A 15 3.16 3.45 20.56
CA PHE A 15 3.68 2.07 20.51
C PHE A 15 4.66 1.81 21.67
N ALA A 16 5.57 2.74 21.93
CA ALA A 16 6.52 2.63 23.03
C ALA A 16 5.85 2.69 24.41
N GLU A 17 4.81 3.51 24.58
CA GLU A 17 3.99 3.56 25.80
C GLU A 17 3.31 2.21 26.05
N TRP A 18 2.69 1.62 25.03
CA TRP A 18 2.11 0.27 25.13
C TRP A 18 3.16 -0.79 25.51
N LEU A 19 4.35 -0.74 24.89
CA LEU A 19 5.45 -1.65 25.23
C LEU A 19 5.98 -1.48 26.66
N ALA A 20 5.84 -0.29 27.26
CA ALA A 20 6.25 -0.05 28.65
C ALA A 20 5.23 -0.63 29.65
N GLU A 21 3.97 -0.72 29.25
CA GLU A 21 2.88 -1.31 30.05
C GLU A 21 2.78 -2.84 29.90
N ALA A 22 3.26 -3.40 28.79
CA ALA A 22 3.17 -4.82 28.49
C ALA A 22 4.32 -5.62 29.13
N ASP A 23 4.02 -6.53 30.06
CA ASP A 23 5.01 -7.34 30.78
C ASP A 23 5.79 -8.33 29.88
N GLU A 24 5.25 -8.70 28.71
CA GLU A 24 5.82 -9.72 27.82
C GLU A 24 6.77 -9.16 26.77
N HIS A 25 6.86 -7.83 26.66
CA HIS A 25 7.63 -7.15 25.64
C HIS A 25 8.62 -6.16 26.25
N GLU A 26 9.72 -5.90 25.55
CA GLU A 26 10.67 -4.87 25.97
C GLU A 26 11.20 -4.09 24.77
N VAL A 27 11.49 -2.80 24.96
CA VAL A 27 12.28 -2.03 24.00
C VAL A 27 13.76 -2.19 24.36
N ALA A 28 14.49 -2.94 23.54
CA ALA A 28 15.91 -3.19 23.73
C ALA A 28 16.78 -2.05 23.22
N ALA A 29 16.35 -1.36 22.15
CA ALA A 29 17.14 -0.30 21.53
C ALA A 29 16.30 0.78 20.85
N ILE A 30 16.83 2.00 20.80
CA ILE A 30 16.19 3.17 20.19
C ILE A 30 17.22 3.85 19.28
N TYR A 31 16.84 4.05 18.02
CA TYR A 31 17.67 4.67 16.99
C TYR A 31 16.96 5.86 16.36
N GLN A 32 17.70 6.95 16.16
CA GLN A 32 17.23 8.14 15.43
C GLN A 32 15.92 8.74 15.98
N ALA A 33 15.74 8.77 17.30
CA ALA A 33 14.51 9.26 17.93
C ALA A 33 14.31 10.79 17.93
N GLY A 34 15.14 11.55 17.19
CA GLY A 34 15.01 12.99 17.01
C GLY A 34 14.59 13.75 18.28
N ASP A 35 13.51 14.52 18.18
CA ASP A 35 12.95 15.33 19.27
C ASP A 35 12.31 14.49 20.40
N PHE A 36 11.96 13.23 20.13
CA PHE A 36 11.32 12.33 21.09
C PHE A 36 12.30 11.50 21.92
N GLN A 37 13.62 11.66 21.71
CA GLN A 37 14.66 10.89 22.40
C GLN A 37 14.51 10.92 23.94
N ALA A 38 14.22 12.09 24.52
CA ALA A 38 14.08 12.22 25.97
C ALA A 38 12.84 11.49 26.51
N GLN A 39 11.71 11.57 25.79
CA GLN A 39 10.47 10.89 26.16
C GLN A 39 10.65 9.37 26.09
N LEU A 40 11.18 8.85 24.98
CA LEU A 40 11.44 7.42 24.81
C LEU A 40 12.44 6.87 25.83
N HIS A 41 13.48 7.64 26.18
CA HIS A 41 14.40 7.24 27.23
C HIS A 41 13.75 7.22 28.62
N SER A 42 12.78 8.10 28.89
CA SER A 42 12.04 8.08 30.15
C SER A 42 11.11 6.86 30.26
N LEU A 43 10.51 6.45 29.14
CA LEU A 43 9.66 5.27 29.05
C LEU A 43 10.48 3.98 29.14
N HIS A 44 11.64 3.95 28.48
CA HIS A 44 12.50 2.77 28.37
C HIS A 44 13.94 3.09 28.79
N PRO A 45 14.21 3.28 30.09
CA PRO A 45 15.53 3.70 30.58
C PRO A 45 16.63 2.67 30.33
N ASN A 46 16.27 1.40 30.16
CA ASN A 46 17.20 0.30 29.89
C ASN A 46 17.51 0.11 28.40
N ALA A 47 16.77 0.78 27.50
CA ALA A 47 16.99 0.66 26.06
C ALA A 47 18.32 1.32 25.67
N THR A 48 19.12 0.64 24.85
CA THR A 48 20.35 1.23 24.32
C THR A 48 20.01 2.28 23.28
N ALA A 49 20.42 3.53 23.51
CA ALA A 49 20.34 4.59 22.52
C ALA A 49 21.55 4.53 21.59
N GLY A 50 21.33 4.38 20.28
CA GLY A 50 22.38 4.31 19.28
C GLY A 50 22.14 5.29 18.12
N GLN A 51 23.23 5.76 17.50
CA GLN A 51 23.14 6.51 16.23
C GLN A 51 23.37 5.61 15.01
N GLU A 52 24.15 4.55 15.17
CA GLU A 52 24.44 3.55 14.13
C GLU A 52 23.35 2.49 14.12
N TRP A 53 22.34 2.69 13.27
CA TRP A 53 21.22 1.75 13.12
C TRP A 53 21.67 0.43 12.46
N GLU A 54 22.83 0.39 11.79
CA GLU A 54 23.36 -0.79 11.12
C GLU A 54 23.63 -1.95 12.08
N SER A 55 23.77 -1.68 13.38
CA SER A 55 23.82 -2.71 14.42
C SER A 55 22.55 -3.57 14.43
N LEU A 56 21.42 -3.05 13.94
CA LEU A 56 20.16 -3.78 13.74
C LEU A 56 20.29 -4.92 12.72
N LEU A 57 21.28 -4.88 11.84
CA LEU A 57 21.48 -5.90 10.81
C LEU A 57 22.27 -7.10 11.34
N LEU A 58 23.02 -6.93 12.43
CA LEU A 58 23.92 -7.97 12.98
C LEU A 58 23.21 -8.99 13.89
N GLN A 59 21.87 -8.99 13.89
CA GLN A 59 20.97 -9.99 14.50
C GLN A 59 21.44 -10.61 15.82
N SER A 60 21.75 -9.78 16.83
CA SER A 60 21.90 -10.27 18.20
C SER A 60 21.33 -9.25 19.19
N GLY A 61 20.02 -9.34 19.47
CA GLY A 61 19.43 -8.57 20.57
C GLY A 61 17.95 -8.20 20.47
N PHE A 62 17.29 -8.36 19.32
CA PHE A 62 15.88 -8.02 19.13
C PHE A 62 15.19 -9.03 18.22
N ASP A 63 13.90 -9.22 18.44
CA ASP A 63 13.02 -10.11 17.68
C ASP A 63 12.37 -9.35 16.50
N ALA A 64 12.18 -8.03 16.64
CA ALA A 64 11.55 -7.20 15.62
C ALA A 64 11.97 -5.72 15.70
N VAL A 65 11.78 -4.99 14.60
CA VAL A 65 12.00 -3.54 14.51
C VAL A 65 10.67 -2.83 14.23
N VAL A 66 10.39 -1.75 14.97
CA VAL A 66 9.29 -0.82 14.65
C VAL A 66 9.87 0.40 13.96
N VAL A 67 9.40 0.66 12.74
CA VAL A 67 9.89 1.76 11.91
C VAL A 67 8.83 2.85 11.85
N SER A 68 9.19 4.06 12.30
CA SER A 68 8.30 5.22 12.28
C SER A 68 7.85 5.60 10.86
N SER A 69 6.81 6.43 10.77
CA SER A 69 6.38 7.00 9.49
C SER A 69 7.49 7.81 8.81
N GLN A 70 7.27 8.10 7.53
CA GLN A 70 8.22 8.77 6.65
C GLN A 70 8.66 10.12 7.24
N PRO A 71 9.97 10.39 7.31
CA PRO A 71 10.48 11.67 7.81
C PRO A 71 10.19 12.83 6.83
N THR A 72 10.28 14.06 7.32
CA THR A 72 9.90 15.28 6.59
C THR A 72 10.99 15.82 5.66
N GLY A 73 12.25 15.38 5.82
CA GLY A 73 13.39 15.85 5.03
C GLY A 73 13.80 14.92 3.89
N ASN A 74 14.05 15.44 2.68
CA ASN A 74 14.48 14.62 1.52
C ASN A 74 15.67 13.68 1.81
N LEU A 75 16.70 14.18 2.50
CA LEU A 75 17.87 13.36 2.85
C LEU A 75 17.48 12.23 3.82
N GLU A 76 16.61 12.53 4.78
CA GLU A 76 16.11 11.54 5.74
C GLU A 76 15.19 10.51 5.06
N VAL A 77 14.42 10.93 4.04
CA VAL A 77 13.59 10.03 3.22
C VAL A 77 14.46 9.04 2.45
N GLU A 78 15.52 9.50 1.79
CA GLU A 78 16.46 8.61 1.09
C GLU A 78 17.18 7.66 2.06
N GLN A 79 17.59 8.15 3.22
CA GLN A 79 18.18 7.34 4.28
C GLN A 79 17.18 6.28 4.79
N ARG A 80 15.93 6.66 5.04
CA ARG A 80 14.87 5.73 5.46
C ARG A 80 14.60 4.67 4.39
N ALA A 81 14.63 5.02 3.12
CA ALA A 81 14.51 4.06 2.03
C ALA A 81 15.66 3.04 2.03
N ASP A 82 16.92 3.48 2.20
CA ASP A 82 18.08 2.57 2.33
C ASP A 82 17.99 1.67 3.57
N GLN A 83 17.57 2.23 4.71
CA GLN A 83 17.34 1.48 5.95
C GLN A 83 16.32 0.35 5.75
N LEU A 84 15.16 0.68 5.19
CA LEU A 84 14.10 -0.29 4.92
C LEU A 84 14.60 -1.38 3.98
N ARG A 85 15.26 -1.02 2.86
CA ARG A 85 15.81 -2.02 1.92
C ARG A 85 16.73 -3.01 2.63
N LYS A 86 17.66 -2.51 3.46
CA LYS A 86 18.61 -3.34 4.18
C LYS A 86 17.95 -4.22 5.26
N LEU A 87 16.98 -3.69 6.01
CA LEU A 87 16.21 -4.47 6.99
C LEU A 87 15.48 -5.64 6.31
N VAL A 88 14.79 -5.36 5.19
CA VAL A 88 14.05 -6.37 4.44
C VAL A 88 14.99 -7.36 3.75
N GLN A 89 16.12 -6.90 3.19
CA GLN A 89 17.16 -7.77 2.60
C GLN A 89 17.74 -8.77 3.59
N GLN A 90 17.88 -8.38 4.86
CA GLN A 90 18.35 -9.25 5.95
C GLN A 90 17.20 -10.02 6.63
N ALA A 91 15.99 -9.97 6.07
CA ALA A 91 14.79 -10.61 6.61
C ALA A 91 14.51 -10.27 8.09
N VAL A 92 14.82 -9.04 8.52
CA VAL A 92 14.57 -8.58 9.89
C VAL A 92 13.06 -8.34 10.06
N PRO A 93 12.38 -9.05 10.98
CA PRO A 93 10.95 -8.85 11.21
C PRO A 93 10.65 -7.39 11.54
N THR A 94 9.72 -6.78 10.81
CA THR A 94 9.53 -5.33 10.86
C THR A 94 8.06 -4.91 10.84
N ILE A 95 7.69 -4.00 11.74
CA ILE A 95 6.41 -3.27 11.76
C ILE A 95 6.63 -1.90 11.13
N LEU A 96 5.84 -1.56 10.12
CA LEU A 96 5.94 -0.32 9.36
C LEU A 96 4.79 0.62 9.72
N ILE A 97 5.06 1.73 10.39
CA ILE A 97 4.03 2.74 10.65
C ILE A 97 3.73 3.49 9.34
N HIS A 98 2.50 3.36 8.85
CA HIS A 98 2.10 3.90 7.55
C HIS A 98 1.75 5.40 7.63
N PRO A 99 2.18 6.23 6.65
CA PRO A 99 3.04 5.90 5.51
C PRO A 99 4.52 5.91 5.89
N VAL A 100 5.25 4.85 5.52
CA VAL A 100 6.66 4.67 5.91
C VAL A 100 7.67 5.14 4.85
N CYS A 101 7.26 5.16 3.57
CA CYS A 101 8.12 5.48 2.44
C CYS A 101 7.30 5.93 1.22
N GLU A 102 7.97 6.31 0.13
CA GLU A 102 7.34 6.64 -1.15
C GLU A 102 6.90 5.38 -1.92
N SER A 103 5.96 5.53 -2.87
CA SER A 103 5.38 4.38 -3.59
C SER A 103 6.41 3.51 -4.32
N ILE A 104 7.45 4.14 -4.90
CA ILE A 104 8.52 3.42 -5.61
C ILE A 104 9.32 2.53 -4.66
N VAL A 105 9.59 3.03 -3.45
CA VAL A 105 10.30 2.28 -2.42
C VAL A 105 9.41 1.15 -1.92
N ALA A 106 8.12 1.40 -1.70
CA ALA A 106 7.16 0.37 -1.32
C ALA A 106 7.13 -0.82 -2.31
N PHE A 107 7.15 -0.54 -3.62
CA PHE A 107 7.26 -1.58 -4.65
C PHE A 107 8.56 -2.38 -4.55
N GLU A 108 9.70 -1.70 -4.35
CA GLU A 108 11.00 -2.36 -4.15
C GLU A 108 10.99 -3.24 -2.89
N LEU A 109 10.39 -2.78 -1.80
CA LEU A 109 10.28 -3.54 -0.56
C LEU A 109 9.44 -4.80 -0.75
N GLU A 110 8.33 -4.73 -1.49
CA GLU A 110 7.50 -5.91 -1.78
C GLU A 110 8.24 -6.94 -2.63
N MET A 111 9.04 -6.49 -3.60
CA MET A 111 9.92 -7.38 -4.39
C MET A 111 10.95 -8.07 -3.49
N ILE A 112 11.70 -7.30 -2.69
CA ILE A 112 12.73 -7.84 -1.78
C ILE A 112 12.08 -8.77 -0.76
N ARG A 113 10.92 -8.42 -0.21
CA ARG A 113 10.16 -9.26 0.74
C ARG A 113 9.78 -10.60 0.11
N THR A 114 9.30 -10.58 -1.13
CA THR A 114 8.91 -11.80 -1.84
C THR A 114 10.09 -12.77 -2.00
N ASP A 115 11.29 -12.23 -2.26
CA ASP A 115 12.53 -13.00 -2.41
C ASP A 115 13.09 -13.49 -1.05
N THR A 116 13.06 -12.64 -0.03
CA THR A 116 13.67 -12.89 1.29
C THR A 116 12.74 -13.57 2.29
N LYS A 117 11.43 -13.57 2.03
CA LYS A 117 10.37 -13.98 2.97
C LYS A 117 10.40 -13.21 4.28
N CYS A 118 10.84 -11.96 4.26
CA CYS A 118 10.87 -11.08 5.43
C CYS A 118 9.46 -10.93 6.07
N PRO A 119 9.31 -11.17 7.39
CA PRO A 119 8.07 -10.86 8.11
C PRO A 119 7.84 -9.36 8.18
N LEU A 120 6.85 -8.87 7.44
CA LEU A 120 6.50 -7.45 7.36
C LEU A 120 5.02 -7.24 7.63
N VAL A 121 4.70 -6.30 8.51
CA VAL A 121 3.31 -5.87 8.79
C VAL A 121 3.24 -4.35 8.72
N ALA A 122 2.23 -3.83 8.03
CA ALA A 122 1.92 -2.40 8.08
C ALA A 122 1.03 -2.12 9.29
N TYR A 123 1.36 -1.09 10.05
CA TYR A 123 0.52 -0.57 11.12
C TYR A 123 -0.17 0.72 10.67
N VAL A 124 -1.50 0.66 10.59
CA VAL A 124 -2.35 1.77 10.16
C VAL A 124 -3.43 1.99 11.24
N PRO A 125 -3.18 2.79 12.28
CA PRO A 125 -4.07 2.90 13.43
C PRO A 125 -5.56 3.06 13.12
N ASN A 126 -5.90 3.87 12.11
CA ASN A 126 -7.29 4.20 11.78
C ASN A 126 -8.09 3.00 11.27
N THR A 127 -7.47 2.09 10.49
CA THR A 127 -8.17 0.92 9.93
C THR A 127 -8.39 -0.14 11.01
N HIS A 128 -7.51 -0.23 12.01
CA HIS A 128 -7.65 -1.15 13.14
C HIS A 128 -8.55 -0.61 14.26
N HIS A 129 -9.05 0.62 14.16
CA HIS A 129 -9.95 1.19 15.17
C HIS A 129 -11.28 0.41 15.20
N SER A 130 -11.72 -0.03 16.37
CA SER A 130 -12.95 -0.85 16.51
C SER A 130 -14.19 -0.16 15.94
N ALA A 131 -14.34 1.15 16.17
CA ALA A 131 -15.41 1.95 15.57
C ALA A 131 -15.43 1.91 14.03
N PHE A 132 -14.26 1.86 13.38
CA PHE A 132 -14.18 1.68 11.93
C PHE A 132 -14.58 0.26 11.51
N GLN A 133 -14.17 -0.76 12.27
CA GLN A 133 -14.61 -2.14 12.03
C GLN A 133 -16.12 -2.31 12.20
N THR A 134 -16.69 -1.79 13.28
CA THR A 134 -18.15 -1.74 13.49
C THR A 134 -18.85 -0.98 12.36
N TYR A 135 -18.28 0.14 11.90
CA TYR A 135 -18.81 0.88 10.76
C TYR A 135 -18.81 0.03 9.47
N CYS A 136 -17.71 -0.65 9.15
CA CYS A 136 -17.62 -1.56 8.01
C CYS A 136 -18.63 -2.72 8.11
N GLU A 137 -18.80 -3.31 9.28
CA GLU A 137 -19.79 -4.36 9.54
C GLU A 137 -21.23 -3.85 9.30
N GLN A 138 -21.56 -2.67 9.81
CA GLN A 138 -22.86 -2.04 9.57
C GLN A 138 -23.14 -1.80 8.08
N LEU A 139 -22.11 -1.46 7.30
CA LEU A 139 -22.25 -1.24 5.85
C LEU A 139 -22.33 -2.53 5.03
N ARG A 140 -21.72 -3.62 5.50
CA ARG A 140 -21.75 -4.93 4.82
C ARG A 140 -23.05 -5.69 5.04
N ASN A 141 -23.77 -5.42 6.11
CA ASN A 141 -25.07 -6.05 6.39
C ASN A 141 -26.10 -5.63 5.32
N THR A 142 -26.61 -6.56 4.52
CA THR A 142 -27.56 -6.26 3.41
C THR A 142 -28.89 -5.62 3.87
N ASP A 143 -29.27 -5.88 5.12
CA ASP A 143 -30.40 -5.22 5.80
C ASP A 143 -30.02 -3.87 6.42
N ALA A 144 -28.85 -3.31 6.06
CA ALA A 144 -28.38 -2.03 6.54
C ALA A 144 -29.45 -0.96 6.36
N SER A 145 -29.61 -0.17 7.41
CA SER A 145 -30.57 0.92 7.49
C SER A 145 -30.37 2.01 6.42
N ILE A 146 -29.26 1.97 5.67
CA ILE A 146 -28.95 2.93 4.61
C ILE A 146 -29.07 2.34 3.18
N GLY A 147 -29.34 1.05 3.01
CA GLY A 147 -29.42 0.39 1.70
C GLY A 147 -28.05 0.20 1.03
N THR A 148 -28.03 0.01 -0.30
CA THR A 148 -26.78 -0.12 -1.08
C THR A 148 -25.98 1.18 -0.99
N VAL A 149 -24.68 1.10 -0.65
CA VAL A 149 -23.79 2.25 -0.65
C VAL A 149 -23.52 2.72 -2.09
N GLU A 150 -23.82 3.98 -2.38
CA GLU A 150 -23.62 4.60 -3.69
C GLU A 150 -22.40 5.54 -3.70
N GLN A 151 -22.14 6.18 -2.55
CA GLN A 151 -21.06 7.15 -2.41
C GLN A 151 -20.42 7.09 -1.02
N ILE A 152 -19.11 7.23 -0.97
CA ILE A 152 -18.33 7.42 0.26
C ILE A 152 -17.75 8.84 0.21
N VAL A 153 -17.86 9.57 1.32
CA VAL A 153 -17.33 10.92 1.47
C VAL A 153 -16.42 10.93 2.69
N VAL A 154 -15.14 11.18 2.49
CA VAL A 154 -14.13 11.28 3.53
C VAL A 154 -13.68 12.73 3.64
N GLU A 155 -13.89 13.31 4.80
CA GLU A 155 -13.53 14.69 5.10
C GLU A 155 -12.51 14.71 6.22
N ARG A 156 -11.36 15.33 5.95
CA ARG A 156 -10.30 15.54 6.94
C ARG A 156 -10.27 16.95 7.45
N ALA A 157 -10.37 17.10 8.76
CA ALA A 157 -10.05 18.33 9.47
C ALA A 157 -8.62 18.22 10.03
N ALA A 158 -7.73 19.13 9.65
CA ALA A 158 -6.34 19.14 10.12
C ALA A 158 -5.85 20.55 10.47
N HIS A 159 -5.01 20.65 11.50
CA HIS A 159 -4.35 21.91 11.87
C HIS A 159 -3.17 22.23 10.95
N GLN A 160 -2.33 21.24 10.65
CA GLN A 160 -1.25 21.33 9.68
C GLN A 160 -1.75 20.87 8.31
N ARG A 161 -1.56 21.72 7.30
CA ARG A 161 -2.04 21.51 5.93
C ARG A 161 -0.99 21.89 4.89
N ASP A 162 0.28 21.83 5.28
CA ASP A 162 1.38 21.83 4.33
C ASP A 162 1.30 20.58 3.44
N ARG A 163 1.99 20.64 2.30
CA ARG A 163 2.01 19.58 1.30
C ARG A 163 2.26 18.19 1.91
N GLU A 164 3.22 18.06 2.82
CA GLU A 164 3.63 16.77 3.34
C GLU A 164 2.58 16.18 4.27
N SER A 165 2.10 16.98 5.23
CA SER A 165 1.01 16.58 6.14
C SER A 165 -0.24 16.16 5.37
N VAL A 166 -0.60 16.90 4.31
CA VAL A 166 -1.75 16.56 3.45
C VAL A 166 -1.57 15.20 2.77
N LEU A 167 -0.38 14.91 2.24
CA LEU A 167 -0.11 13.64 1.56
C LEU A 167 -0.05 12.46 2.54
N LYS A 168 0.52 12.66 3.74
CA LYS A 168 0.49 11.66 4.82
C LYS A 168 -0.93 11.29 5.21
N HIS A 169 -1.75 12.31 5.43
CA HIS A 169 -3.17 12.13 5.71
C HIS A 169 -3.92 11.42 4.57
N LEU A 170 -3.68 11.81 3.32
CA LEU A 170 -4.27 11.15 2.17
C LEU A 170 -3.86 9.67 2.08
N ALA A 171 -2.59 9.33 2.36
CA ALA A 171 -2.10 7.96 2.36
C ALA A 171 -2.82 7.07 3.37
N VAL A 172 -3.07 7.58 4.58
CA VAL A 172 -3.81 6.87 5.64
C VAL A 172 -5.29 6.76 5.28
N ASP A 173 -5.92 7.88 4.90
CA ASP A 173 -7.36 7.93 4.62
C ASP A 173 -7.74 7.12 3.37
N THR A 174 -6.81 6.96 2.40
CA THR A 174 -7.01 6.10 1.23
C THR A 174 -7.27 4.65 1.65
N LEU A 175 -6.66 4.17 2.74
CA LEU A 175 -6.90 2.81 3.23
C LEU A 175 -8.32 2.62 3.75
N LEU A 176 -8.83 3.62 4.49
CA LEU A 176 -10.23 3.64 4.92
C LEU A 176 -11.18 3.60 3.71
N ILE A 177 -10.85 4.34 2.66
CA ILE A 177 -11.62 4.37 1.42
C ILE A 177 -11.60 2.98 0.75
N THR A 178 -10.42 2.37 0.59
CA THR A 178 -10.29 1.08 -0.11
C THR A 178 -10.93 -0.08 0.65
N ASP A 179 -10.94 -0.06 1.99
CA ASP A 179 -11.64 -1.09 2.78
C ASP A 179 -13.17 -1.03 2.61
N LEU A 180 -13.70 0.12 2.22
CA LEU A 180 -15.13 0.35 2.00
C LEU A 180 -15.56 0.13 0.55
N MET A 181 -14.78 0.60 -0.42
CA MET A 181 -15.14 0.57 -1.84
C MET A 181 -14.44 -0.54 -2.65
N GLY A 182 -13.52 -1.27 -2.03
CA GLY A 182 -12.56 -2.14 -2.69
C GLY A 182 -11.42 -1.34 -3.34
N ASN A 183 -10.59 -2.01 -4.15
CA ASN A 183 -9.45 -1.39 -4.81
C ASN A 183 -9.89 -0.23 -5.72
N ALA A 184 -9.23 0.91 -5.57
CA ALA A 184 -9.41 2.07 -6.43
C ALA A 184 -8.81 1.77 -7.82
N LYS A 185 -9.59 1.96 -8.88
CA LYS A 185 -9.17 1.78 -10.28
C LYS A 185 -8.69 3.06 -10.93
N SER A 186 -9.21 4.19 -10.50
CA SER A 186 -8.77 5.49 -11.01
C SER A 186 -8.99 6.60 -9.99
N VAL A 187 -8.17 7.63 -10.10
CA VAL A 187 -8.20 8.82 -9.25
C VAL A 187 -8.27 10.07 -10.10
N SER A 188 -9.05 11.05 -9.65
CA SER A 188 -9.07 12.40 -10.22
C SER A 188 -8.93 13.40 -9.09
N ALA A 189 -8.01 14.36 -9.22
CA ALA A 189 -7.72 15.31 -8.16
C ALA A 189 -7.82 16.75 -8.65
N SER A 190 -8.43 17.58 -7.82
CA SER A 190 -8.54 19.02 -8.00
C SER A 190 -7.83 19.71 -6.83
N GLY A 191 -6.80 20.48 -7.15
CA GLY A 191 -6.03 21.29 -6.23
C GLY A 191 -5.21 22.31 -7.05
N VAL A 192 -4.76 23.40 -6.44
CA VAL A 192 -3.92 24.37 -7.14
C VAL A 192 -2.54 23.72 -7.32
N PRO A 193 -2.06 23.47 -8.55
CA PRO A 193 -0.85 22.66 -8.76
C PRO A 193 0.46 23.47 -8.70
N ASP A 194 0.48 24.64 -8.05
CA ASP A 194 1.68 25.47 -8.01
C ASP A 194 2.67 25.01 -6.95
N ASN A 195 3.95 25.32 -7.18
CA ASN A 195 5.12 25.00 -6.32
C ASN A 195 5.08 25.67 -4.93
N GLU A 196 3.94 26.18 -4.49
CA GLU A 196 3.77 26.79 -3.17
C GLU A 196 3.40 25.70 -2.15
N GLU A 197 4.05 25.72 -0.98
CA GLU A 197 3.80 24.75 0.11
C GLU A 197 2.33 24.67 0.52
N ALA A 198 1.54 25.73 0.29
CA ALA A 198 0.11 25.84 0.60
C ALA A 198 -0.84 25.28 -0.50
N ALA A 199 -0.30 24.84 -1.64
CA ALA A 199 -1.04 24.43 -2.83
C ALA A 199 -2.07 23.30 -2.59
N LEU A 200 -1.79 22.40 -1.65
CA LEU A 200 -2.63 21.23 -1.36
C LEU A 200 -3.57 21.42 -0.16
N SER A 201 -3.61 22.60 0.45
CA SER A 201 -4.37 22.85 1.70
C SER A 201 -5.89 22.66 1.58
N ASN A 202 -6.44 22.66 0.34
CA ASN A 202 -7.83 22.38 0.03
C ASN A 202 -7.97 21.31 -1.07
N LEU A 203 -7.08 20.30 -1.05
CA LEU A 203 -7.08 19.21 -2.02
C LEU A 203 -8.41 18.44 -1.96
N SER A 204 -9.01 18.20 -3.14
CA SER A 204 -10.15 17.30 -3.32
C SER A 204 -9.79 16.19 -4.29
N VAL A 205 -10.08 14.96 -3.91
CA VAL A 205 -9.82 13.75 -4.70
C VAL A 205 -11.11 12.98 -4.89
N ALA A 206 -11.33 12.44 -6.07
CA ALA A 206 -12.38 11.49 -6.39
C ALA A 206 -11.75 10.16 -6.79
N PHE A 207 -12.20 9.08 -6.17
CA PHE A 207 -11.81 7.71 -6.45
C PHE A 207 -12.97 6.97 -7.11
N VAL A 208 -12.64 6.13 -8.10
CA VAL A 208 -13.57 5.18 -8.71
C VAL A 208 -13.02 3.79 -8.49
N GLY A 209 -13.82 2.91 -7.90
CA GLY A 209 -13.39 1.60 -7.41
C GLY A 209 -13.85 0.44 -8.29
N SER A 210 -13.62 -0.78 -7.80
CA SER A 210 -14.20 -1.99 -8.37
C SER A 210 -15.68 -2.16 -8.04
N SER A 211 -16.13 -1.63 -6.91
CA SER A 211 -17.55 -1.57 -6.52
C SER A 211 -18.32 -0.52 -7.34
N ARG A 212 -19.65 -0.53 -7.23
CA ARG A 212 -20.50 0.54 -7.81
C ARG A 212 -20.35 1.87 -7.07
N ALA A 213 -19.74 1.88 -5.88
CA ALA A 213 -19.58 3.07 -5.08
C ALA A 213 -18.42 3.93 -5.61
N THR A 214 -18.62 5.25 -5.55
CA THR A 214 -17.54 6.23 -5.75
C THR A 214 -17.12 6.81 -4.42
N ALA A 215 -15.87 7.23 -4.27
CA ALA A 215 -15.44 7.92 -3.06
C ALA A 215 -14.93 9.32 -3.37
N ARG A 216 -15.20 10.27 -2.47
CA ARG A 216 -14.61 11.61 -2.48
C ARG A 216 -13.82 11.81 -1.21
N TRP A 217 -12.59 12.25 -1.33
CA TRP A 217 -11.76 12.69 -0.22
C TRP A 217 -11.53 14.20 -0.31
N SER A 218 -11.53 14.90 0.81
CA SER A 218 -11.14 16.30 0.88
C SER A 218 -10.57 16.66 2.24
N ILE A 219 -9.64 17.63 2.25
CA ILE A 219 -9.06 18.19 3.47
C ILE A 219 -9.47 19.65 3.67
N GLY A 220 -9.70 20.03 4.92
CA GLY A 220 -10.07 21.37 5.36
C GLY A 220 -9.45 21.71 6.72
N PRO A 221 -9.58 22.98 7.17
CA PRO A 221 -9.05 23.41 8.46
C PRO A 221 -9.83 22.79 9.61
N ALA A 222 -9.12 22.36 10.66
CA ALA A 222 -9.74 22.02 11.94
C ALA A 222 -10.10 23.32 12.70
N VAL A 223 -11.39 23.54 12.97
CA VAL A 223 -11.89 24.66 13.77
C VAL A 223 -11.89 24.31 15.26
N ASP A 224 -12.43 23.14 15.60
CA ASP A 224 -12.46 22.61 16.96
C ASP A 224 -11.57 21.36 17.04
N ASP A 225 -12.06 20.23 16.50
CA ASP A 225 -11.37 18.94 16.55
C ASP A 225 -10.74 18.54 15.21
N ALA A 226 -9.48 18.12 15.23
CA ALA A 226 -8.84 17.43 14.11
C ALA A 226 -9.28 15.96 14.08
N GLY A 227 -9.55 15.42 12.89
CA GLY A 227 -10.11 14.07 12.78
C GLY A 227 -10.62 13.73 11.39
N VAL A 228 -11.07 12.48 11.19
CA VAL A 228 -11.67 11.97 9.97
C VAL A 228 -13.15 11.77 10.14
N THR A 229 -13.93 12.33 9.21
CA THR A 229 -15.33 11.99 9.05
C THR A 229 -15.45 11.15 7.80
N VAL A 230 -15.86 9.88 7.95
CA VAL A 230 -16.19 8.97 6.87
C VAL A 230 -17.71 8.84 6.80
N THR A 231 -18.30 9.25 5.69
CA THR A 231 -19.74 9.19 5.46
C THR A 231 -20.06 8.30 4.27
N ALA A 232 -20.80 7.21 4.49
CA ALA A 232 -21.40 6.41 3.44
C ALA A 232 -22.83 6.90 3.18
N VAL A 233 -23.12 7.20 1.93
CA VAL A 233 -24.44 7.56 1.42
C VAL A 233 -24.97 6.36 0.65
N GLY A 234 -26.12 5.86 1.06
CA GLY A 234 -26.81 4.78 0.39
C GLY A 234 -28.24 5.16 -0.03
N GLU A 235 -28.88 4.24 -0.75
CA GLU A 235 -30.23 4.42 -1.32
C GLU A 235 -31.30 4.90 -0.31
N LYS A 236 -31.17 4.51 0.97
CA LYS A 236 -32.20 4.72 2.01
C LYS A 236 -31.74 5.66 3.11
N GLY A 237 -30.49 6.11 3.11
CA GLY A 237 -29.94 6.81 4.26
C GLY A 237 -28.45 7.12 4.20
N LYS A 238 -27.91 7.51 5.36
CA LYS A 238 -26.48 7.79 5.52
C LYS A 238 -25.95 7.28 6.84
N ALA A 239 -24.70 6.81 6.82
CA ALA A 239 -23.94 6.46 8.01
C ALA A 239 -22.68 7.32 8.04
N SER A 240 -22.38 7.94 9.17
CA SER A 240 -21.22 8.82 9.36
C SER A 240 -20.45 8.39 10.59
N LEU A 241 -19.18 8.05 10.40
CA LEU A 241 -18.20 7.78 11.43
C LEU A 241 -17.26 8.98 11.55
N PHE A 242 -17.08 9.49 12.76
CA PHE A 242 -16.00 10.41 13.10
C PHE A 242 -14.95 9.68 13.94
N LEU A 243 -13.67 9.80 13.58
CA LEU A 243 -12.53 9.39 14.41
C LEU A 243 -11.65 10.62 14.67
N ALA A 244 -11.37 10.91 15.93
CA ALA A 244 -10.46 11.99 16.30
C ALA A 244 -9.01 11.66 15.90
N ALA A 245 -8.20 12.68 15.71
CA ALA A 245 -6.79 12.52 15.31
C ALA A 245 -5.94 11.78 16.36
N ASP A 246 -6.31 11.86 17.64
CA ASP A 246 -5.66 11.12 18.74
C ASP A 246 -6.17 9.69 18.90
N LEU A 247 -7.22 9.33 18.15
CA LEU A 247 -7.91 8.05 18.15
C LEU A 247 -8.60 7.69 19.47
N ASN A 248 -8.55 8.53 20.50
CA ASN A 248 -9.19 8.21 21.79
C ASN A 248 -10.70 8.46 21.78
N SER A 249 -11.21 9.11 20.74
CA SER A 249 -12.63 9.37 20.60
C SER A 249 -13.13 9.06 19.19
N ALA A 250 -14.27 8.39 19.14
CA ALA A 250 -14.98 8.07 17.94
C ALA A 250 -16.49 8.27 18.14
N SER A 251 -17.20 8.59 17.08
CA SER A 251 -18.66 8.61 17.10
C SER A 251 -19.24 8.08 15.81
N LEU A 252 -20.24 7.21 15.92
CA LEU A 252 -20.93 6.62 14.80
C LEU A 252 -22.39 7.06 14.82
N THR A 253 -22.87 7.57 13.69
CA THR A 253 -24.27 7.96 13.50
C THR A 253 -24.81 7.29 12.25
N VAL A 254 -26.02 6.75 12.33
CA VAL A 254 -26.70 6.12 11.20
C VAL A 254 -28.12 6.64 11.13
N ASN A 255 -28.49 7.28 10.03
CA ASN A 255 -29.78 7.96 9.86
C ASN A 255 -30.11 8.93 11.02
N ALA A 256 -29.11 9.69 11.45
CA ALA A 256 -29.16 10.61 12.60
C ALA A 256 -29.34 9.94 13.99
N ASN A 257 -29.40 8.61 14.06
CA ASN A 257 -29.34 7.89 15.32
C ASN A 257 -27.88 7.61 15.69
N ARG A 258 -27.48 8.01 16.90
CA ARG A 258 -26.16 7.66 17.43
C ARG A 258 -26.13 6.17 17.75
N ILE A 259 -25.07 5.49 17.33
CA ILE A 259 -24.77 4.11 17.71
C ILE A 259 -23.73 4.15 18.81
N ASP A 260 -23.98 3.40 19.88
CA ASP A 260 -23.00 3.22 20.94
C ASP A 260 -21.87 2.34 20.41
N LEU A 261 -20.66 2.88 20.50
CA LEU A 261 -19.45 2.18 20.10
C LEU A 261 -18.89 1.43 21.31
N PRO A 262 -18.27 0.25 21.10
CA PRO A 262 -17.54 -0.41 22.17
C PRO A 262 -16.42 0.50 22.69
N ASP A 263 -16.14 0.42 23.99
CA ASP A 263 -14.94 1.04 24.55
C ASP A 263 -13.72 0.49 23.81
N TRP A 264 -12.87 1.39 23.34
CA TRP A 264 -11.70 1.06 22.56
C TRP A 264 -10.48 1.67 23.20
N LYS A 265 -9.41 0.88 23.25
CA LYS A 265 -8.09 1.39 23.59
C LYS A 265 -7.18 1.22 22.39
N HIS A 266 -6.38 2.24 22.13
CA HIS A 266 -5.39 2.21 21.07
C HIS A 266 -4.42 1.02 21.20
N SER A 267 -4.13 0.61 22.44
CA SER A 267 -3.37 -0.59 22.79
C SER A 267 -3.83 -1.85 22.05
N ASP A 268 -5.13 -2.01 21.84
CA ASP A 268 -5.70 -3.23 21.27
C ASP A 268 -5.29 -3.40 19.80
N SER A 269 -5.12 -2.27 19.09
CA SER A 269 -4.63 -2.27 17.70
C SER A 269 -3.15 -2.58 17.59
N ILE A 270 -2.35 -2.17 18.58
CA ILE A 270 -0.92 -2.46 18.65
C ILE A 270 -0.72 -3.95 18.94
N GLU A 271 -1.48 -4.50 19.89
CA GLU A 271 -1.45 -5.93 20.24
C GLU A 271 -1.79 -6.81 19.03
N ASP A 272 -2.83 -6.49 18.25
CA ASP A 272 -3.18 -7.22 17.02
C ASP A 272 -2.00 -7.26 16.01
N VAL A 273 -1.35 -6.12 15.77
CA VAL A 273 -0.22 -6.04 14.84
C VAL A 273 1.01 -6.81 15.35
N VAL A 274 1.31 -6.75 16.65
CA VAL A 274 2.39 -7.53 17.26
C VAL A 274 2.10 -9.03 17.14
N HIS A 275 0.87 -9.44 17.41
CA HIS A 275 0.44 -10.83 17.28
C HIS A 275 0.56 -11.32 15.82
N ARG A 276 0.10 -10.53 14.84
CA ARG A 276 0.26 -10.84 13.41
C ARG A 276 1.72 -10.99 13.02
N LEU A 277 2.59 -10.09 13.49
CA LEU A 277 4.03 -10.22 13.24
C LEU A 277 4.60 -11.51 13.83
N SER A 278 4.21 -11.86 15.06
CA SER A 278 4.64 -13.12 15.69
C SER A 278 4.22 -14.33 14.85
N GLN A 279 2.99 -14.35 14.33
CA GLN A 279 2.52 -15.42 13.45
C GLN A 279 3.35 -15.54 12.17
N LEU A 280 3.74 -14.42 11.56
CA LEU A 280 4.63 -14.44 10.38
C LEU A 280 6.04 -14.92 10.72
N ILE A 281 6.59 -14.55 11.88
CA ILE A 281 7.89 -15.04 12.36
C ILE A 281 7.84 -16.56 12.52
N ASP A 282 6.71 -17.10 13.00
CA ASP A 282 6.45 -18.54 13.10
C ASP A 282 6.19 -19.22 11.74
N GLY A 283 6.24 -18.47 10.63
CA GLY A 283 6.09 -18.97 9.26
C GLY A 283 4.64 -19.19 8.82
N GLN A 284 3.66 -18.61 9.52
CA GLN A 284 2.26 -18.66 9.09
C GLN A 284 2.03 -17.71 7.91
N ASP A 285 1.27 -18.18 6.92
CA ASP A 285 0.85 -17.36 5.77
C ASP A 285 -0.46 -16.65 6.12
N ILE A 286 -0.34 -15.43 6.64
CA ILE A 286 -1.47 -14.56 7.00
C ILE A 286 -1.51 -13.33 6.11
N ASP A 287 -2.70 -12.77 5.90
CA ASP A 287 -2.86 -11.48 5.22
C ASP A 287 -2.41 -10.33 6.14
N THR A 288 -1.55 -9.46 5.65
CA THR A 288 -0.80 -8.47 6.46
C THR A 288 -1.23 -7.03 6.24
N ASP A 289 -2.29 -6.78 5.46
CA ASP A 289 -2.71 -5.45 5.00
C ASP A 289 -1.59 -4.64 4.29
N LEU A 290 -0.40 -5.22 4.12
CA LEU A 290 0.82 -4.60 3.61
C LEU A 290 0.65 -4.18 2.16
N ALA A 291 0.15 -5.09 1.33
CA ALA A 291 -0.13 -4.80 -0.08
C ALA A 291 -1.10 -3.62 -0.23
N LYS A 292 -2.16 -3.56 0.60
CA LYS A 292 -3.10 -2.42 0.60
C LYS A 292 -2.38 -1.12 0.97
N SER A 293 -1.54 -1.15 2.01
CA SER A 293 -0.74 0.02 2.43
C SER A 293 0.14 0.56 1.30
N PHE A 294 0.77 -0.32 0.53
CA PHE A 294 1.62 0.07 -0.60
C PHE A 294 0.80 0.60 -1.78
N HIS A 295 -0.36 0.00 -2.09
CA HIS A 295 -1.27 0.54 -3.09
C HIS A 295 -1.84 1.93 -2.71
N ALA A 296 -2.04 2.20 -1.42
CA ALA A 296 -2.44 3.53 -0.97
C ALA A 296 -1.36 4.59 -1.29
N LEU A 297 -0.07 4.24 -1.23
CA LEU A 297 1.02 5.14 -1.64
C LEU A 297 1.02 5.38 -3.16
N GLU A 298 0.74 4.35 -3.96
CA GLU A 298 0.57 4.51 -5.41
C GLU A 298 -0.57 5.47 -5.74
N ALA A 299 -1.69 5.37 -5.02
CA ALA A 299 -2.83 6.27 -5.20
C ALA A 299 -2.47 7.72 -4.88
N VAL A 300 -1.65 7.97 -3.86
CA VAL A 300 -1.13 9.31 -3.52
C VAL A 300 -0.30 9.89 -4.67
N ASP A 301 0.59 9.09 -5.27
CA ASP A 301 1.40 9.53 -6.41
C ASP A 301 0.55 9.79 -7.67
N ALA A 302 -0.47 8.96 -7.89
CA ALA A 302 -1.43 9.16 -8.96
C ALA A 302 -2.25 10.44 -8.75
N VAL A 303 -2.60 10.79 -7.50
CA VAL A 303 -3.25 12.06 -7.16
C VAL A 303 -2.35 13.25 -7.51
N LEU A 304 -1.07 13.20 -7.14
CA LEU A 304 -0.10 14.22 -7.52
C LEU A 304 0.07 14.35 -9.04
N GLN A 305 0.06 13.22 -9.74
CA GLN A 305 0.10 13.22 -11.21
C GLN A 305 -1.21 13.79 -11.80
N SER A 306 -2.36 13.49 -11.20
CA SER A 306 -3.67 13.99 -11.60
C SER A 306 -3.76 15.50 -11.44
N CYS A 307 -3.32 16.06 -10.30
CA CYS A 307 -3.28 17.52 -10.09
C CYS A 307 -2.41 18.21 -11.16
N ARG A 308 -1.22 17.67 -11.47
CA ARG A 308 -0.32 18.23 -12.48
C ARG A 308 -0.90 18.17 -13.90
N ARG A 309 -1.51 17.04 -14.26
CA ARG A 309 -2.04 16.80 -15.62
C ARG A 309 -3.48 17.26 -15.82
N ARG A 310 -4.20 17.60 -14.74
CA ARG A 310 -5.63 17.97 -14.71
C ARG A 310 -6.52 16.93 -15.40
N ARG A 311 -6.25 15.65 -15.16
CA ARG A 311 -7.00 14.53 -15.73
C ARG A 311 -7.05 13.34 -14.77
N THR A 312 -8.02 12.47 -14.96
CA THR A 312 -8.11 11.17 -14.27
C THR A 312 -6.89 10.31 -14.60
N ILE A 313 -6.31 9.68 -13.60
CA ILE A 313 -5.20 8.73 -13.71
C ILE A 313 -5.74 7.35 -13.33
N GLU A 314 -5.49 6.35 -14.17
CA GLU A 314 -5.79 4.95 -13.87
C GLU A 314 -4.71 4.40 -12.94
N LEU A 315 -5.12 3.64 -11.93
CA LEU A 315 -4.24 2.95 -11.00
C LEU A 315 -3.95 1.56 -11.51
N LEU A 316 -2.71 1.08 -11.31
CA LEU A 316 -2.31 -0.25 -11.73
C LEU A 316 -2.70 -1.25 -10.63
N VAL A 317 -3.97 -1.64 -10.61
CA VAL A 317 -4.53 -2.48 -9.53
C VAL A 317 -4.01 -3.92 -9.55
N ASP A 318 -3.52 -4.39 -10.70
CA ASP A 318 -3.13 -5.78 -10.86
C ASP A 318 -1.61 -5.95 -10.80
N GLN A 319 -1.15 -6.77 -9.86
CA GLN A 319 0.14 -7.43 -10.03
C GLN A 319 0.08 -8.14 -11.38
N PRO A 320 1.03 -7.88 -12.31
CA PRO A 320 0.99 -8.48 -13.63
C PRO A 320 0.94 -9.99 -13.45
N THR A 321 -0.22 -10.57 -13.75
CA THR A 321 -0.39 -12.00 -13.60
C THR A 321 0.61 -12.70 -14.54
N GLU A 322 1.01 -13.91 -14.21
CA GLU A 322 1.80 -14.73 -15.15
C GLU A 322 1.09 -14.82 -16.51
N GLU A 323 -0.25 -14.81 -16.50
CA GLU A 323 -1.06 -14.78 -17.72
C GLU A 323 -0.88 -13.48 -18.51
N ASP A 324 -0.86 -12.31 -17.87
CA ASP A 324 -0.68 -11.02 -18.57
C ASP A 324 0.76 -10.86 -19.08
N THR A 325 1.74 -11.32 -18.30
CA THR A 325 3.13 -11.40 -18.74
C THR A 325 3.28 -12.38 -19.91
N PHE A 326 2.62 -13.53 -19.86
CA PHE A 326 2.58 -14.50 -20.94
C PHE A 326 1.91 -13.92 -22.19
N LYS A 327 0.75 -13.25 -22.06
CA LYS A 327 0.07 -12.57 -23.18
C LYS A 327 0.96 -11.52 -23.82
N ALA A 328 1.62 -10.69 -23.01
CA ALA A 328 2.54 -9.66 -23.49
C ALA A 328 3.73 -10.27 -24.23
N MET A 329 4.35 -11.31 -23.66
CA MET A 329 5.47 -12.03 -24.27
C MET A 329 5.04 -12.72 -25.58
N MET A 330 3.84 -13.29 -25.64
CA MET A 330 3.28 -13.91 -26.83
C MET A 330 2.93 -12.89 -27.91
N ALA A 331 2.46 -11.69 -27.53
CA ALA A 331 2.21 -10.59 -28.47
C ALA A 331 3.52 -10.06 -29.08
N ALA A 332 4.54 -9.81 -28.24
CA ALA A 332 5.86 -9.40 -28.69
C ALA A 332 6.53 -10.48 -29.56
N GLY A 333 6.46 -11.75 -29.14
CA GLY A 333 6.98 -12.90 -29.89
C GLY A 333 6.29 -13.08 -31.23
N GLY A 334 4.97 -12.90 -31.29
CA GLY A 334 4.20 -12.95 -32.54
C GLY A 334 4.59 -11.82 -33.50
N CYS A 335 4.77 -10.60 -33.00
CA CYS A 335 5.23 -9.48 -33.81
C CYS A 335 6.66 -9.72 -34.35
N GLY A 336 7.58 -10.18 -33.49
CA GLY A 336 8.94 -10.55 -33.88
C GLY A 336 8.96 -11.66 -34.94
N MET A 337 8.07 -12.64 -34.82
CA MET A 337 7.92 -13.72 -35.80
C MET A 337 7.41 -13.22 -37.16
N LEU A 338 6.45 -12.29 -37.17
CA LEU A 338 5.95 -11.69 -38.41
C LEU A 338 7.06 -10.89 -39.12
N LEU A 339 7.86 -10.14 -38.37
CA LEU A 339 9.02 -9.43 -38.93
C LEU A 339 10.06 -10.40 -39.48
N TRP A 340 10.38 -11.46 -38.73
CA TRP A 340 11.31 -12.50 -39.16
C TRP A 340 10.84 -13.21 -40.43
N THR A 341 9.57 -13.63 -40.49
CA THR A 341 9.00 -14.26 -41.69
C THR A 341 8.98 -13.31 -42.87
N LEU A 342 8.71 -12.03 -42.68
CA LEU A 342 8.79 -11.02 -43.74
C LEU A 342 10.22 -10.87 -44.28
N ILE A 343 11.22 -10.75 -43.39
CA ILE A 343 12.64 -10.69 -43.78
C ILE A 343 13.00 -11.93 -44.58
N LEU A 344 12.57 -13.11 -44.12
CA LEU A 344 12.77 -14.33 -44.87
C LEU A 344 12.10 -14.21 -46.24
N VAL A 345 10.80 -13.96 -46.35
CA VAL A 345 10.12 -13.86 -47.66
C VAL A 345 10.84 -12.93 -48.64
N ILE A 346 11.42 -11.82 -48.16
CA ILE A 346 12.24 -10.90 -48.97
C ILE A 346 13.59 -11.51 -49.41
N LEU A 347 14.28 -12.25 -48.53
CA LEU A 347 15.55 -12.90 -48.82
C LEU A 347 15.40 -14.19 -49.64
N GLY A 348 14.23 -14.82 -49.62
CA GLY A 348 13.96 -16.07 -50.32
C GLY A 348 14.35 -16.05 -51.80
N PRO A 349 13.90 -15.06 -52.60
CA PRO A 349 14.27 -14.94 -54.02
C PRO A 349 15.78 -14.95 -54.29
N LEU A 350 16.59 -14.33 -53.42
CA LEU A 350 18.06 -14.33 -53.55
C LEU A 350 18.65 -15.74 -53.42
N LEU A 351 18.11 -16.55 -52.50
CA LEU A 351 18.53 -17.94 -52.33
C LEU A 351 18.12 -18.81 -53.52
N PHE A 352 16.97 -18.54 -54.15
CA PHE A 352 16.50 -19.29 -55.32
C PHE A 352 17.40 -19.12 -56.56
N LEU A 353 18.13 -18.00 -56.68
CA LEU A 353 19.09 -17.75 -57.76
C LEU A 353 20.28 -18.72 -57.75
N THR A 354 20.62 -19.29 -56.59
CA THR A 354 21.76 -20.21 -56.45
C THR A 354 21.51 -21.60 -57.03
N GLY A 355 20.26 -21.94 -57.38
CA GLY A 355 19.89 -23.21 -58.03
C GLY A 355 19.94 -24.47 -57.14
N SER A 356 20.50 -24.39 -55.93
CA SER A 356 20.64 -25.55 -55.04
C SER A 356 19.30 -26.03 -54.47
N ALA A 357 19.00 -27.32 -54.62
CA ALA A 357 17.81 -27.94 -54.04
C ALA A 357 17.84 -28.01 -52.51
N PHE A 358 19.04 -28.15 -51.93
CA PHE A 358 19.22 -28.22 -50.47
C PHE A 358 18.86 -26.88 -49.81
N LEU A 359 19.32 -25.76 -50.37
CA LEU A 359 19.01 -24.42 -49.86
C LEU A 359 17.50 -24.12 -49.90
N LYS A 360 16.79 -24.62 -50.92
CA LYS A 360 15.33 -24.51 -51.02
C LYS A 360 14.62 -25.32 -49.93
N ALA A 361 15.10 -26.53 -49.62
CA ALA A 361 14.51 -27.32 -48.54
C ALA A 361 14.72 -26.66 -47.16
N VAL A 362 15.95 -26.20 -46.89
CA VAL A 362 16.30 -25.47 -45.66
C VAL A 362 15.46 -24.21 -45.51
N TRP A 363 15.20 -23.50 -46.61
CA TRP A 363 14.35 -22.32 -46.64
C TRP A 363 12.95 -22.55 -46.09
N TYR A 364 12.25 -23.58 -46.58
CA TYR A 364 10.89 -23.89 -46.12
C TYR A 364 10.87 -24.25 -44.63
N VAL A 365 11.89 -24.96 -44.15
CA VAL A 365 12.02 -25.28 -42.71
C VAL A 365 12.28 -24.02 -41.89
N LEU A 366 13.12 -23.10 -42.35
CA LEU A 366 13.37 -21.82 -41.68
C LEU A 366 12.13 -20.92 -41.64
N LEU A 367 11.26 -21.01 -42.64
CA LEU A 367 10.04 -20.21 -42.72
C LEU A 367 8.89 -20.81 -41.90
N LEU A 368 8.65 -22.13 -42.01
CA LEU A 368 7.54 -22.82 -41.34
C LEU A 368 7.89 -23.29 -39.92
N GLY A 369 9.16 -23.62 -39.67
CA GLY A 369 9.63 -24.16 -38.39
C GLY A 369 9.33 -23.25 -37.20
N PRO A 370 9.77 -21.98 -37.22
CA PRO A 370 9.43 -21.02 -36.16
C PRO A 370 7.91 -20.90 -35.98
N MET A 371 7.15 -20.83 -37.07
CA MET A 371 5.68 -20.73 -37.03
C MET A 371 5.05 -21.93 -36.32
N GLY A 372 5.54 -23.14 -36.58
CA GLY A 372 5.11 -24.36 -35.89
C GLY A 372 5.46 -24.34 -34.40
N VAL A 373 6.67 -23.90 -34.04
CA VAL A 373 7.10 -23.77 -32.63
C VAL A 373 6.22 -22.76 -31.90
N PHE A 374 5.93 -21.61 -32.52
CA PHE A 374 5.09 -20.58 -31.90
C PHE A 374 3.63 -21.02 -31.74
N LEU A 375 3.07 -21.74 -32.71
CA LEU A 375 1.76 -22.37 -32.55
C LEU A 375 1.74 -23.40 -31.42
N MET A 376 2.81 -24.19 -31.26
CA MET A 376 2.95 -25.08 -30.10
C MET A 376 3.06 -24.31 -28.78
N LEU A 377 3.80 -23.19 -28.74
CA LEU A 377 3.88 -22.34 -27.56
C LEU A 377 2.52 -21.69 -27.23
N GLN A 378 1.70 -21.36 -28.23
CA GLN A 378 0.34 -20.89 -27.99
C GLN A 378 -0.54 -21.96 -27.31
N LEU A 379 -0.27 -23.24 -27.52
CA LEU A 379 -0.99 -24.31 -26.83
C LEU A 379 -0.64 -24.41 -25.33
N LEU A 380 0.50 -23.90 -24.89
CA LEU A 380 0.83 -23.80 -23.45
C LEU A 380 -0.17 -22.92 -22.69
N ARG A 381 -0.90 -22.03 -23.37
CA ARG A 381 -1.99 -21.28 -22.76
C ARG A 381 -3.03 -22.19 -22.08
N PHE A 382 -3.26 -23.39 -22.62
CA PHE A 382 -4.21 -24.35 -22.05
C PHE A 382 -3.70 -25.06 -20.79
N VAL A 383 -2.42 -24.90 -20.43
CA VAL A 383 -1.81 -25.49 -19.23
C VAL A 383 -2.01 -24.58 -18.01
N PHE A 384 -2.19 -23.28 -18.22
CA PHE A 384 -2.51 -22.35 -17.14
C PHE A 384 -3.98 -22.54 -16.74
N ASP A 385 -4.20 -23.30 -15.68
CA ASP A 385 -5.52 -23.46 -15.06
C ASP A 385 -5.99 -22.07 -14.61
N SER A 386 -7.03 -21.56 -15.26
CA SER A 386 -7.72 -20.34 -14.81
C SER A 386 -8.45 -20.66 -13.51
N LYS A 387 -7.74 -20.66 -12.38
CA LYS A 387 -8.41 -20.63 -11.09
C LYS A 387 -9.29 -19.38 -11.08
N PRO A 388 -10.61 -19.51 -10.91
CA PRO A 388 -11.47 -18.34 -10.80
C PRO A 388 -10.97 -17.54 -9.60
N GLN A 389 -10.52 -16.31 -9.85
CA GLN A 389 -10.26 -15.35 -8.78
C GLN A 389 -11.54 -15.28 -7.95
N ALA A 390 -11.45 -15.67 -6.68
CA ALA A 390 -12.55 -15.54 -5.75
C ALA A 390 -12.94 -14.05 -5.72
N LYS A 391 -14.18 -13.79 -6.12
CA LYS A 391 -14.77 -12.45 -6.18
C LYS A 391 -15.01 -11.86 -4.81
#